data_AF-C5M1H1-F1
#
_entry.id   AF-C5M1H1-F1
#
_cell.length_a   1.000
_cell.length_b   1.000
_cell.length_c   1.000
_cell.angle_alpha   90.00
_cell.angle_beta   90.00
_cell.angle_gamma   90.00
#
_symmetry.space_group_name_H-M   'P 1'
#
loop_
_entity.id
_entity.type
_entity.pdbx_description
1 polymer ?
#
loop_
_entity_poly.entity_id
_entity_poly.type
_entity_poly.pdbx_seq_one_letter_code
_entity_poly.pdbx_strand_id
1 'polypeptide(L)'
;VLTVSVVYAAVQFEQFYPIVVHLSQDKISLAIIYNFAFGLIVLMNKLLLRLFVGHLRDLEVEQLIDSGRGFVADTILFLVFYSPTINDREVSTVQLVRYVCLAICLKVFHLVAQIRVGHIFELGFTSFSSLVRLAGLIFLCGMLDMIGISTFYGLSSAHSSFYTWCLFEAVTMGLTALTTATKFIIHLVDMRLEHGWTSKTQFIFHVDLWGDVGQMTTYL
;
A
#
# COMPACT_ATOMS: atom_id res chain seq x y z
N VAL A 1 -19.19 19.87 -2.27
CA VAL A 1 -19.94 19.18 -1.20
C VAL A 1 -19.36 19.50 0.17
N LEU A 2 -18.09 19.18 0.44
CA LEU A 2 -17.46 19.51 1.73
C LEU A 2 -17.37 21.02 2.00
N THR A 3 -17.06 21.82 0.99
CA THR A 3 -17.13 23.29 1.09
C THR A 3 -18.53 23.80 1.41
N VAL A 4 -19.57 23.13 0.94
CA VAL A 4 -20.98 23.50 1.18
C VAL A 4 -21.41 23.11 2.60
N SER A 5 -20.99 21.93 3.10
CA SER A 5 -21.28 21.51 4.48
C SER A 5 -20.55 22.37 5.51
N VAL A 6 -19.31 22.77 5.23
CA VAL A 6 -18.53 23.69 6.08
C VAL A 6 -19.17 25.08 6.09
N VAL A 7 -19.60 25.59 4.93
CA VAL A 7 -20.29 26.89 4.84
C VAL A 7 -21.65 26.85 5.55
N TYR A 8 -22.43 25.77 5.41
CA TYR A 8 -23.68 25.60 6.14
C TYR A 8 -23.47 25.63 7.66
N ALA A 9 -22.47 24.90 8.17
CA ALA A 9 -22.13 24.93 9.60
C ALA A 9 -21.63 26.31 10.05
N ALA A 10 -20.86 27.01 9.21
CA ALA A 10 -20.36 28.37 9.50
C ALA A 10 -21.46 29.44 9.47
N VAL A 11 -22.54 29.24 8.70
CA VAL A 11 -23.72 30.10 8.70
C VAL A 11 -24.62 29.82 9.91
N GLN A 12 -24.67 28.56 10.36
CA GLN A 12 -25.51 28.14 11.49
C GLN A 12 -24.91 28.51 12.85
N PHE A 13 -23.58 28.59 12.96
CA PHE A 13 -22.87 28.89 14.20
C PHE A 13 -21.87 30.04 13.99
N GLU A 14 -22.01 31.14 14.74
CA GLU A 14 -21.11 32.31 14.60
C GLU A 14 -19.73 32.12 15.25
N GLN A 15 -19.58 31.12 16.12
CA GLN A 15 -18.34 30.87 16.87
C GLN A 15 -17.61 29.61 16.35
N PHE A 16 -16.28 29.68 16.26
CA PHE A 16 -15.44 28.60 15.72
C PHE A 16 -15.59 27.26 16.46
N TYR A 17 -15.73 27.30 17.79
CA TYR A 17 -15.81 26.09 18.62
C TYR A 17 -17.07 25.23 18.32
N PRO A 18 -18.31 25.77 18.34
CA PRO A 18 -19.51 24.99 18.00
C PRO A 18 -19.55 24.50 16.54
N ILE A 19 -18.91 25.21 15.59
CA ILE A 19 -18.74 24.72 14.21
C ILE A 19 -17.94 23.41 14.22
N VAL A 20 -16.78 23.39 14.88
CA VAL A 20 -15.92 22.19 14.95
C VAL A 20 -16.62 21.05 15.68
N VAL A 21 -17.33 21.35 16.77
CA VAL A 21 -18.09 20.34 17.50
C VAL A 21 -19.18 19.74 16.62
N HIS A 22 -19.96 20.55 15.91
CA HIS A 22 -21.00 20.04 15.00
C HIS A 22 -20.41 19.18 13.88
N LEU A 23 -19.32 19.62 13.23
CA LEU A 23 -18.63 18.82 12.21
C LEU A 23 -18.08 17.49 12.76
N SER A 24 -17.65 17.47 14.02
CA SER A 24 -17.05 16.29 14.67
C SER A 24 -18.07 15.31 15.26
N GLN A 25 -19.31 15.74 15.50
CA GLN A 25 -20.35 14.93 16.15
C GLN A 25 -21.45 14.48 15.19
N ASP A 26 -21.72 15.26 14.14
CA ASP A 26 -22.74 14.91 13.17
C ASP A 26 -22.24 13.80 12.22
N LYS A 27 -23.01 12.71 12.12
CA LYS A 27 -22.66 11.53 11.34
C LYS A 27 -22.56 11.85 9.84
N ILE A 28 -23.41 12.74 9.35
CA ILE A 28 -23.44 13.15 7.93
C ILE A 28 -22.21 14.01 7.62
N SER A 29 -21.93 15.00 8.47
CA SER A 29 -20.75 15.85 8.35
C SER A 29 -19.44 15.04 8.40
N LEU A 30 -19.32 14.09 9.34
CA LEU A 30 -18.18 13.17 9.40
C LEU A 30 -18.05 12.33 8.13
N ALA A 31 -19.14 11.79 7.59
CA ALA A 31 -19.11 11.00 6.36
C ALA A 31 -18.58 11.82 5.16
N ILE A 32 -18.99 13.08 5.04
CA ILE A 32 -18.50 13.99 3.99
C ILE A 32 -17.00 14.25 4.15
N ILE A 33 -16.53 14.48 5.38
CA ILE A 33 -15.11 14.70 5.69
C ILE A 33 -14.28 13.46 5.34
N TYR A 34 -14.73 12.27 5.74
CA TYR A 34 -14.02 11.02 5.41
C TYR A 34 -13.98 10.75 3.91
N ASN A 35 -15.07 11.01 3.18
CA ASN A 35 -15.10 10.83 1.73
C ASN A 35 -14.08 11.74 1.02
N PHE A 36 -13.98 13.00 1.45
CA PHE A 36 -13.01 13.92 0.88
C PHE A 36 -11.57 13.56 1.25
N ALA A 37 -11.32 13.18 2.50
CA ALA A 37 -10.00 12.71 2.93
C ALA A 37 -9.56 11.50 2.12
N PHE A 38 -10.47 10.53 1.90
CA PHE A 38 -10.21 9.38 1.04
C PHE A 38 -9.88 9.81 -0.41
N GLY A 39 -10.66 10.74 -0.98
CA GLY A 39 -10.39 11.28 -2.32
C GLY A 39 -9.02 11.96 -2.43
N LEU A 40 -8.61 12.71 -1.41
CA LEU A 40 -7.29 13.36 -1.35
C LEU A 40 -6.16 12.33 -1.29
N ILE A 41 -6.32 11.28 -0.49
CA ILE A 41 -5.34 10.20 -0.40
C ILE A 41 -5.20 9.48 -1.75
N VAL A 42 -6.31 9.16 -2.42
CA VAL A 42 -6.28 8.54 -3.76
C VAL A 42 -5.57 9.45 -4.78
N LEU A 43 -5.85 10.76 -4.73
CA LEU A 43 -5.20 11.73 -5.61
C LEU A 43 -3.69 11.83 -5.33
N MET A 44 -3.30 11.85 -4.05
CA MET A 44 -1.90 11.87 -3.63
C MET A 44 -1.17 10.60 -4.11
N ASN A 45 -1.78 9.42 -3.94
CA ASN A 45 -1.22 8.18 -4.46
C ASN A 45 -1.05 8.21 -5.97
N LYS A 46 -2.06 8.68 -6.71
CA LYS A 46 -1.97 8.82 -8.17
C LYS A 46 -0.85 9.78 -8.58
N LEU A 47 -0.65 10.85 -7.83
CA LEU A 47 0.42 11.82 -8.06
C LEU A 47 1.80 11.22 -7.78
N LEU A 48 1.96 10.54 -6.64
CA LEU A 48 3.19 9.82 -6.30
C LEU A 48 3.51 8.75 -7.34
N LEU A 49 2.53 7.94 -7.75
CA LEU A 49 2.68 6.95 -8.82
C LEU A 49 3.11 7.60 -10.13
N ARG A 50 2.49 8.72 -10.53
CA ARG A 50 2.90 9.46 -11.73
C ARG A 50 4.33 10.02 -11.61
N LEU A 51 4.71 10.48 -10.42
CA LEU A 51 6.04 11.03 -10.15
C LEU A 51 7.14 9.95 -10.18
N PHE A 52 6.89 8.77 -9.61
CA PHE A 52 7.88 7.68 -9.62
C PHE A 52 7.84 6.88 -10.93
N VAL A 53 6.66 6.52 -11.42
CA VAL A 53 6.47 5.50 -12.47
C VAL A 53 6.11 6.09 -13.84
N GLY A 54 5.62 7.32 -13.89
CA GLY A 54 5.20 7.97 -15.13
C GLY A 54 3.83 7.50 -15.61
N HIS A 55 3.69 7.20 -16.90
CA HIS A 55 2.45 6.70 -17.50
C HIS A 55 2.41 5.16 -17.42
N LEU A 56 1.42 4.61 -16.72
CA LEU A 56 1.14 3.17 -16.75
C LEU A 56 0.41 2.84 -18.05
N ARG A 57 0.74 1.70 -18.64
CA ARG A 57 0.04 1.16 -19.81
C ARG A 57 -1.28 0.52 -19.38
N ASP A 58 -2.21 0.37 -20.33
CA ASP A 58 -3.53 -0.20 -20.04
C ASP A 58 -3.45 -1.61 -19.43
N LEU A 59 -2.53 -2.45 -19.91
CA LEU A 59 -2.29 -3.80 -19.35
C LEU A 59 -1.84 -3.76 -17.89
N GLU A 60 -0.99 -2.80 -17.52
CA GLU A 60 -0.49 -2.65 -16.14
C GLU A 60 -1.60 -2.16 -15.21
N VAL A 61 -2.49 -1.31 -15.73
CA VAL A 61 -3.66 -0.83 -15.01
C VAL A 61 -4.65 -1.96 -14.78
N GLU A 62 -4.90 -2.82 -15.78
CA GLU A 62 -5.78 -3.98 -15.64
C GLU A 62 -5.28 -4.95 -14.58
N GLN A 63 -3.99 -5.32 -14.64
CA GLN A 63 -3.38 -6.19 -13.64
C GLN A 63 -3.42 -5.58 -12.24
N LEU A 64 -3.20 -4.27 -12.13
CA LEU A 64 -3.30 -3.53 -10.86
C LEU A 64 -4.73 -3.57 -10.30
N ILE A 65 -5.74 -3.41 -11.15
CA ILE A 65 -7.15 -3.46 -10.75
C ILE A 65 -7.51 -4.86 -10.25
N ASP A 66 -7.10 -5.91 -10.96
CA ASP A 66 -7.41 -7.28 -10.58
C ASP A 66 -6.76 -7.67 -9.26
N SER A 67 -5.46 -7.41 -9.12
CA SER A 67 -4.73 -7.73 -7.90
C SER A 67 -5.17 -6.83 -6.73
N GLY A 68 -5.48 -5.56 -7.01
CA GLY A 68 -6.03 -4.62 -6.03
C GLY A 68 -7.41 -5.03 -5.51
N ARG A 69 -8.27 -5.57 -6.39
CA ARG A 69 -9.59 -6.08 -6.01
C ARG A 69 -9.48 -7.25 -5.02
N GLY A 70 -8.55 -8.18 -5.26
CA GLY A 70 -8.28 -9.29 -4.34
C GLY A 70 -7.87 -8.79 -2.96
N PHE A 71 -6.88 -7.89 -2.91
CA PHE A 71 -6.40 -7.32 -1.65
C PHE A 71 -7.50 -6.58 -0.85
N VAL A 72 -8.35 -5.81 -1.54
CA VAL A 72 -9.47 -5.10 -0.89
C VAL A 72 -10.48 -6.11 -0.34
N ALA A 73 -10.78 -7.18 -1.07
CA ALA A 73 -11.70 -8.22 -0.60
C ALA A 73 -11.16 -8.90 0.67
N ASP A 74 -9.87 -9.26 0.70
CA ASP A 74 -9.23 -9.88 1.86
C ASP A 74 -9.24 -8.95 3.08
N THR A 75 -8.98 -7.66 2.86
CA THR A 75 -9.04 -6.65 3.93
C THR A 75 -10.46 -6.52 4.49
N ILE A 76 -11.48 -6.48 3.63
CA ILE A 76 -12.88 -6.42 4.06
C ILE A 76 -13.26 -7.69 4.82
N LEU A 77 -12.86 -8.86 4.32
CA LEU A 77 -13.07 -10.15 4.98
C LEU A 77 -12.49 -10.13 6.39
N PHE A 78 -11.23 -9.71 6.54
CA PHE A 78 -10.58 -9.59 7.83
C PHE A 78 -11.34 -8.65 8.79
N LEU A 79 -11.72 -7.46 8.31
CA LEU A 79 -12.45 -6.47 9.09
C LEU A 79 -13.81 -6.99 9.58
N VAL A 80 -14.53 -7.74 8.73
CA VAL A 80 -15.85 -8.29 9.05
C VAL A 80 -15.75 -9.49 10.00
N PHE A 81 -14.86 -10.44 9.72
CA PHE A 81 -14.78 -11.68 10.50
C PHE A 81 -14.09 -11.51 11.85
N TYR A 82 -13.02 -10.72 11.91
CA TYR A 82 -12.18 -10.65 13.11
C TYR A 82 -12.59 -9.54 14.08
N SER A 83 -13.53 -8.65 13.69
CA SER A 83 -14.05 -7.54 14.49
C SER A 83 -12.93 -6.86 15.30
N PRO A 84 -12.02 -6.12 14.65
CA PRO A 84 -10.74 -5.73 15.23
C PRO A 84 -10.92 -5.05 16.59
N THR A 85 -10.21 -5.57 17.60
CA THR A 85 -10.15 -5.03 18.95
C THR A 85 -8.73 -4.51 19.26
N ILE A 86 -8.65 -3.41 20.01
CA ILE A 86 -7.42 -2.91 20.64
C ILE A 86 -7.65 -2.93 22.15
N ASN A 87 -6.88 -3.74 22.87
CA ASN A 87 -6.95 -3.87 24.32
C ASN A 87 -8.39 -4.15 24.81
N ASP A 88 -9.03 -5.17 24.22
CA ASP A 88 -10.40 -5.61 24.52
C ASP A 88 -11.50 -4.54 24.31
N ARG A 89 -11.18 -3.44 23.62
CA ARG A 89 -12.14 -2.41 23.18
C ARG A 89 -12.21 -2.36 21.66
N GLU A 90 -13.37 -2.00 21.14
CA GLU A 90 -13.55 -1.75 19.71
C GLU A 90 -12.62 -0.62 19.25
N VAL A 91 -11.95 -0.84 18.12
CA VAL A 91 -11.08 0.17 17.54
C VAL A 91 -11.89 1.39 17.12
N SER A 92 -11.42 2.57 17.52
CA SER A 92 -12.02 3.82 17.02
C SER A 92 -12.02 3.82 15.50
N THR A 93 -13.17 4.07 14.89
CA THR A 93 -13.36 4.08 13.43
C THR A 93 -12.32 4.96 12.72
N VAL A 94 -11.91 6.06 13.35
CA VAL A 94 -10.87 6.98 12.83
C VAL A 94 -9.51 6.26 12.69
N GLN A 95 -9.10 5.53 13.72
CA GLN A 95 -7.82 4.83 13.72
C GLN A 95 -7.83 3.68 12.73
N LEU A 96 -8.93 2.93 12.69
CA LEU A 96 -9.13 1.83 11.74
C LEU A 96 -8.98 2.30 10.30
N VAL A 97 -9.76 3.32 9.91
CA VAL A 97 -9.74 3.88 8.55
C VAL A 97 -8.36 4.43 8.22
N ARG A 98 -7.68 5.09 9.16
CA ARG A 98 -6.34 5.65 8.94
C ARG A 98 -5.33 4.57 8.56
N TYR A 99 -5.23 3.50 9.36
CA TYR A 99 -4.23 2.45 9.14
C TYR A 99 -4.59 1.57 7.94
N VAL A 100 -5.86 1.22 7.75
CA VAL A 100 -6.31 0.45 6.57
C VAL A 100 -6.06 1.25 5.30
N CYS A 101 -6.36 2.55 5.29
CA CYS A 101 -6.10 3.40 4.14
C CYS A 101 -4.60 3.46 3.85
N LEU A 102 -3.75 3.68 4.86
CA LEU A 102 -2.30 3.68 4.69
C LEU A 102 -1.78 2.34 4.15
N ALA A 103 -2.28 1.21 4.66
CA ALA A 103 -1.92 -0.12 4.16
C ALA A 103 -2.30 -0.28 2.68
N ILE A 104 -3.53 0.10 2.27
CA ILE A 104 -3.93 0.08 0.86
C ILE A 104 -3.02 0.98 0.00
N CYS A 105 -2.66 2.16 0.49
CA CYS A 105 -1.75 3.06 -0.23
C CYS A 105 -0.39 2.39 -0.48
N LEU A 106 0.22 1.84 0.58
CA LEU A 106 1.51 1.15 0.49
C LEU A 106 1.42 -0.07 -0.42
N LYS A 107 0.35 -0.86 -0.32
CA LYS A 107 0.13 -2.05 -1.14
C LYS A 107 0.06 -1.71 -2.62
N VAL A 108 -0.63 -0.63 -2.99
CA VAL A 108 -0.68 -0.15 -4.38
C VAL A 108 0.71 0.20 -4.90
N PHE A 109 1.57 0.86 -4.12
CA PHE A 109 2.95 1.13 -4.55
C PHE A 109 3.75 -0.15 -4.78
N HIS A 110 3.60 -1.14 -3.91
CA HIS A 110 4.23 -2.45 -4.06
C HIS A 110 3.76 -3.20 -5.30
N LEU A 111 2.44 -3.25 -5.53
CA LEU A 111 1.87 -3.87 -6.74
C LEU A 111 2.41 -3.21 -8.01
N VAL A 112 2.44 -1.87 -8.05
CA VAL A 112 2.95 -1.17 -9.23
C VAL A 112 4.44 -1.48 -9.44
N ALA A 113 5.25 -1.53 -8.37
CA ALA A 113 6.64 -1.94 -8.47
C ALA A 113 6.78 -3.38 -9.01
N GLN A 114 5.98 -4.33 -8.51
CA GLN A 114 5.94 -5.72 -8.98
C GLN A 114 5.62 -5.82 -10.48
N ILE A 115 4.52 -5.20 -10.90
CA ILE A 115 4.04 -5.21 -12.28
C ILE A 115 5.12 -4.62 -13.20
N ARG A 116 5.72 -3.48 -12.82
CA ARG A 116 6.78 -2.86 -13.60
C ARG A 116 8.02 -3.73 -13.72
N VAL A 117 8.50 -4.32 -12.63
CA VAL A 117 9.68 -5.21 -12.67
C VAL A 117 9.40 -6.43 -13.57
N GLY A 118 8.20 -7.02 -13.48
CA GLY A 118 7.80 -8.14 -14.35
C GLY A 118 7.71 -7.76 -15.83
N HIS A 119 7.14 -6.60 -16.14
CA HIS A 119 7.04 -6.14 -17.51
C HIS A 119 8.41 -5.74 -18.12
N ILE A 120 9.30 -5.17 -17.32
CA ILE A 120 10.68 -4.89 -17.73
C ILE A 120 11.41 -6.19 -18.07
N PHE A 121 11.13 -7.26 -17.32
CA PHE A 121 11.67 -8.58 -17.60
C PHE A 121 11.22 -9.14 -18.96
N GLU A 122 9.95 -8.96 -19.34
CA GLU A 122 9.41 -9.45 -20.61
C GLU A 122 9.93 -8.69 -21.83
N LEU A 123 10.09 -7.35 -21.73
CA LEU A 123 10.46 -6.52 -22.88
C LEU A 123 11.96 -6.27 -23.03
N GLY A 124 12.78 -6.48 -22.00
CA GLY A 124 14.25 -6.40 -22.05
C GLY A 124 14.87 -5.02 -22.30
N PHE A 125 14.11 -4.04 -22.80
CA PHE A 125 14.61 -2.70 -23.12
C PHE A 125 13.94 -1.63 -22.25
N THR A 126 14.73 -0.96 -21.40
CA THR A 126 14.29 0.22 -20.67
C THR A 126 15.33 1.33 -20.69
N SER A 127 14.85 2.57 -20.61
CA SER A 127 15.71 3.73 -20.42
C SER A 127 16.36 3.69 -19.03
N PHE A 128 17.62 4.11 -18.92
CA PHE A 128 18.33 4.18 -17.64
C PHE A 128 17.60 5.04 -16.61
N SER A 129 16.95 6.13 -17.03
CA SER A 129 16.15 6.99 -16.15
C SER A 129 14.99 6.25 -15.49
N SER A 130 14.31 5.37 -16.24
CA SER A 130 13.23 4.54 -15.71
C SER A 130 13.72 3.54 -14.66
N LEU A 131 14.90 2.94 -14.88
CA LEU A 131 15.52 2.02 -13.92
C LEU A 131 15.87 2.73 -12.60
N VAL A 132 16.45 3.93 -12.66
CA VAL A 132 16.78 4.71 -11.45
C VAL A 132 15.51 5.10 -10.68
N ARG A 133 14.46 5.53 -11.38
CA ARG A 133 13.18 5.87 -10.74
C ARG A 133 12.52 4.66 -10.08
N LEU A 134 12.57 3.49 -10.73
CA LEU A 134 12.03 2.25 -10.18
C LEU A 134 12.85 1.76 -8.99
N ALA A 135 14.18 1.85 -9.05
CA ALA A 135 15.06 1.55 -7.92
C ALA A 135 14.73 2.44 -6.71
N GLY A 136 14.53 3.74 -6.95
CA GLY A 136 14.11 4.69 -5.92
C GLY A 136 12.76 4.34 -5.29
N LEU A 137 11.78 3.90 -6.10
CA LEU A 137 10.48 3.44 -5.61
C LEU A 137 10.62 2.20 -4.72
N ILE A 138 11.34 1.16 -5.19
CA ILE A 138 11.55 -0.09 -4.44
C ILE A 138 12.26 0.20 -3.11
N PHE A 139 13.29 1.06 -3.14
CA PHE A 139 14.01 1.48 -1.94
C PHE A 139 13.11 2.24 -0.95
N LEU A 140 12.33 3.21 -1.44
CA LEU A 140 11.40 3.97 -0.59
C LEU A 140 10.34 3.05 0.05
N CYS A 141 9.77 2.13 -0.73
CA CYS A 141 8.83 1.13 -0.23
C CYS A 141 9.46 0.28 0.88
N GLY A 142 10.66 -0.29 0.64
CA GLY A 142 11.36 -1.08 1.65
C GLY A 142 11.70 -0.28 2.92
N MET A 143 12.06 1.01 2.79
CA MET A 143 12.26 1.86 3.96
C MET A 143 10.97 2.06 4.77
N LEU A 144 9.85 2.32 4.09
CA LEU A 144 8.55 2.50 4.74
C LEU A 144 8.07 1.21 5.41
N ASP A 145 8.34 0.04 4.81
CA ASP A 145 8.02 -1.26 5.41
C ASP A 145 8.83 -1.51 6.67
N MET A 146 10.14 -1.24 6.66
CA MET A 146 10.99 -1.40 7.85
C MET A 146 10.53 -0.49 9.00
N ILE A 147 10.13 0.75 8.68
CA ILE A 147 9.50 1.65 9.66
C ILE A 147 8.20 1.04 10.16
N GLY A 148 7.32 0.59 9.27
CA GLY A 148 6.05 -0.05 9.61
C GLY A 148 6.23 -1.24 10.56
N ILE A 149 7.07 -2.19 10.18
CA ILE A 149 7.41 -3.38 10.99
C ILE A 149 7.94 -2.96 12.36
N SER A 150 8.89 -2.00 12.43
CA SER A 150 9.45 -1.57 13.71
C SER A 150 8.39 -0.95 14.65
N THR A 151 7.47 -0.14 14.09
CA THR A 151 6.41 0.50 14.87
C THR A 151 5.37 -0.50 15.34
N PHE A 152 4.91 -1.40 14.47
CA PHE A 152 3.90 -2.39 14.82
C PHE A 152 4.46 -3.50 15.70
N TYR A 153 5.73 -3.86 15.56
CA TYR A 153 6.38 -4.81 16.46
C TYR A 153 6.38 -4.32 17.92
N GLY A 154 6.69 -3.03 18.14
CA GLY A 154 6.64 -2.42 19.47
C GLY A 154 5.23 -2.21 20.01
N LEU A 155 4.24 -2.05 19.14
CA LEU A 155 2.82 -1.87 19.52
C LEU A 155 2.05 -3.20 19.63
N SER A 156 2.60 -4.29 19.09
CA SER A 156 1.98 -5.60 19.07
C SER A 156 2.03 -6.20 20.48
N SER A 157 0.88 -6.20 21.14
CA SER A 157 0.65 -6.91 22.40
C SER A 157 -0.36 -8.02 22.16
N ALA A 158 -0.30 -9.09 22.95
CA ALA A 158 -1.18 -10.26 22.84
C ALA A 158 -2.69 -9.92 22.91
N HIS A 159 -3.04 -8.73 23.40
CA HIS A 159 -4.42 -8.23 23.55
C HIS A 159 -4.93 -7.34 22.40
N SER A 160 -4.17 -7.17 21.31
CA SER A 160 -4.60 -6.32 20.19
C SER A 160 -4.50 -7.03 18.84
N SER A 161 -5.60 -7.67 18.43
CA SER A 161 -5.77 -8.32 17.14
C SER A 161 -5.50 -7.40 15.95
N PHE A 162 -5.86 -6.11 16.07
CA PHE A 162 -5.68 -5.14 15.00
C PHE A 162 -4.20 -4.79 14.73
N TYR A 163 -3.40 -4.58 15.77
CA TYR A 163 -1.97 -4.28 15.61
C TYR A 163 -1.20 -5.50 15.12
N THR A 164 -1.59 -6.71 15.55
CA THR A 164 -1.05 -7.96 15.00
C THR A 164 -1.33 -8.09 13.50
N TRP A 165 -2.54 -7.76 13.04
CA TRP A 165 -2.85 -7.75 11.61
C TRP A 165 -2.05 -6.70 10.83
N CYS A 166 -1.90 -5.49 11.38
CA CYS A 166 -1.06 -4.46 10.76
C CYS A 166 0.40 -4.91 10.64
N LEU A 167 0.93 -5.58 11.67
CA LEU A 167 2.27 -6.16 11.65
C LEU A 167 2.38 -7.24 10.57
N PHE A 168 1.41 -8.16 10.54
CA PHE A 168 1.34 -9.22 9.53
C PHE A 168 1.38 -8.64 8.11
N GLU A 169 0.50 -7.69 7.82
CA GLU A 169 0.43 -7.07 6.50
C GLU A 169 1.72 -6.31 6.14
N ALA A 170 2.34 -5.62 7.11
CA ALA A 170 3.63 -4.94 6.91
C ALA A 170 4.77 -5.93 6.61
N VAL A 171 4.81 -7.10 7.27
CA VAL A 171 5.80 -8.15 7.00
C VAL A 171 5.58 -8.76 5.62
N THR A 172 4.32 -9.05 5.24
CA THR A 172 4.01 -9.54 3.90
C THR A 172 4.40 -8.54 2.81
N MET A 173 4.12 -7.25 2.99
CA MET A 173 4.58 -6.20 2.08
C MET A 173 6.11 -6.14 2.00
N GLY A 174 6.82 -6.17 3.14
CA GLY A 174 8.27 -6.19 3.17
C GLY A 174 8.88 -7.39 2.43
N LEU A 175 8.27 -8.56 2.54
CA LEU A 175 8.71 -9.74 1.79
C LEU A 175 8.47 -9.57 0.27
N THR A 176 7.35 -8.98 -0.14
CA THR A 176 7.12 -8.62 -1.55
C THR A 176 8.10 -7.57 -2.06
N ALA A 177 8.53 -6.62 -1.21
CA ALA A 177 9.57 -5.65 -1.54
C ALA A 177 10.93 -6.35 -1.74
N LEU A 178 11.26 -7.34 -0.91
CA LEU A 178 12.50 -8.10 -1.02
C LEU A 178 12.56 -8.95 -2.31
N THR A 179 11.46 -9.63 -2.65
CA THR A 179 11.40 -10.44 -3.88
C THR A 179 11.51 -9.57 -5.12
N THR A 180 10.80 -8.44 -5.15
CA THR A 180 10.92 -7.47 -6.25
C THR A 180 12.30 -6.83 -6.36
N ALA A 181 12.91 -6.46 -5.23
CA ALA A 181 14.28 -5.96 -5.21
C ALA A 181 15.27 -6.98 -5.78
N THR A 182 15.13 -8.25 -5.39
CA THR A 182 16.00 -9.33 -5.88
C THR A 182 15.84 -9.54 -7.39
N LYS A 183 14.60 -9.58 -7.90
CA LYS A 183 14.33 -9.65 -9.36
C LYS A 183 14.90 -8.44 -10.10
N PHE A 184 14.77 -7.25 -9.52
CA PHE A 184 15.32 -6.03 -10.09
C PHE A 184 16.85 -6.06 -10.17
N ILE A 185 17.53 -6.57 -9.13
CA ILE A 185 18.99 -6.76 -9.13
C ILE A 185 19.41 -7.76 -10.22
N ILE A 186 18.72 -8.90 -10.34
CA ILE A 186 18.99 -9.89 -11.40
C ILE A 186 18.88 -9.24 -12.78
N HIS A 187 17.86 -8.41 -12.99
CA HIS A 187 17.67 -7.69 -14.24
C HIS A 187 18.80 -6.68 -14.51
N LEU A 188 19.27 -5.95 -13.49
CA LEU A 188 20.42 -5.05 -13.64
C LEU A 188 21.71 -5.79 -13.99
N VAL A 189 21.92 -6.98 -13.43
CA VAL A 189 23.07 -7.85 -13.75
C VAL A 189 22.97 -8.33 -15.19
N ASP A 190 21.80 -8.83 -15.61
CA ASP A 190 21.54 -9.30 -16.97
C ASP A 190 21.82 -8.21 -18.03
N MET A 191 21.41 -6.96 -17.77
CA MET A 191 21.73 -5.83 -18.65
C MET A 191 23.22 -5.53 -18.80
N ARG A 192 24.07 -5.97 -17.86
CA ARG A 192 25.52 -5.80 -17.94
C ARG A 192 26.24 -6.96 -18.63
N LEU A 193 25.56 -8.10 -18.82
CA LEU A 193 26.10 -9.27 -19.50
C LEU A 193 25.89 -9.15 -21.02
N GLU A 194 26.99 -9.06 -21.78
CA GLU A 194 26.95 -8.90 -23.25
C GLU A 194 26.28 -10.08 -23.98
N HIS A 195 26.26 -11.27 -23.37
CA HIS A 195 25.70 -12.48 -23.99
C HIS A 195 24.33 -12.89 -23.39
N GLY A 196 23.77 -12.07 -22.48
CA GLY A 196 22.54 -12.39 -21.75
C GLY A 196 22.69 -13.57 -20.78
N TRP A 197 21.91 -13.57 -19.70
CA TRP A 197 21.96 -14.65 -18.71
C TRP A 197 21.07 -15.83 -19.12
N THR A 198 21.69 -16.93 -19.58
CA THR A 198 21.01 -18.14 -20.07
C THR A 198 20.11 -18.84 -19.04
N SER A 199 20.41 -18.76 -17.73
CA SER A 199 19.62 -19.34 -16.64
C SER A 199 18.73 -18.34 -15.89
N LYS A 200 18.52 -17.12 -16.41
CA LYS A 200 17.73 -16.06 -15.78
C LYS A 200 16.33 -16.50 -15.32
N THR A 201 15.60 -17.22 -16.18
CA THR A 201 14.24 -17.69 -15.88
C THR A 201 14.21 -18.67 -14.71
N GLN A 202 15.22 -19.53 -14.59
CA GLN A 202 15.33 -20.49 -13.48
C GLN A 202 15.59 -19.76 -12.15
N PHE A 203 16.48 -18.77 -12.14
CA PHE A 203 16.75 -17.97 -10.95
C PHE A 203 15.53 -17.15 -10.50
N ILE A 204 14.80 -16.53 -11.43
CA ILE A 204 13.59 -15.78 -11.10
C ILE A 204 12.52 -16.70 -10.52
N PHE A 205 12.34 -17.89 -11.11
CA PHE A 205 11.44 -18.90 -10.57
C PHE A 205 11.82 -19.29 -9.14
N HIS A 206 13.11 -19.47 -8.84
CA HIS A 206 13.55 -19.73 -7.48
C HIS A 206 13.27 -18.57 -6.53
N VAL A 207 13.48 -17.32 -6.96
CA VAL A 207 13.16 -16.13 -6.15
C VAL A 207 11.66 -16.06 -5.85
N ASP A 208 10.82 -16.37 -6.83
CA ASP A 208 9.37 -16.45 -6.64
C ASP A 208 8.98 -17.53 -5.65
N LEU A 209 9.55 -18.73 -5.80
CA LEU A 209 9.30 -19.84 -4.88
C LEU A 209 9.69 -19.47 -3.43
N TRP A 210 10.85 -18.86 -3.22
CA TRP A 210 11.28 -18.41 -1.90
C TRP A 210 10.37 -17.30 -1.35
N GLY A 211 9.92 -16.40 -2.21
CA GLY A 211 8.94 -15.38 -1.88
C GLY A 211 7.63 -15.96 -1.38
N ASP A 212 7.07 -16.89 -2.15
CA ASP A 212 5.80 -17.55 -1.83
C ASP A 212 5.90 -18.36 -0.55
N VAL A 213 6.99 -19.13 -0.38
CA VAL A 213 7.25 -19.88 0.85
C VAL A 213 7.34 -18.94 2.05
N GLY A 214 8.05 -17.82 1.93
CA GLY A 214 8.15 -16.84 3.00
C GLY A 214 6.78 -16.25 3.38
N GLN A 215 5.92 -15.96 2.39
CA GLN A 215 4.57 -15.47 2.66
C GLN A 215 3.76 -16.53 3.41
N MET A 216 3.77 -17.77 2.92
CA MET A 216 3.07 -18.89 3.58
C MET A 216 3.54 -19.10 5.01
N THR A 217 4.85 -18.99 5.29
CA THR A 217 5.36 -19.09 6.67
C THR A 217 4.93 -17.94 7.56
N THR A 218 4.61 -16.78 7.00
CA THR A 218 4.10 -15.65 7.80
C THR A 218 2.64 -15.92 8.20
N TYR A 219 1.87 -16.62 7.36
CA TYR A 219 0.47 -16.96 7.62
C TYR A 219 0.28 -18.14 8.59
N LEU A 220 1.31 -18.97 8.79
CA LEU A 220 1.31 -20.12 9.71
C LEU A 220 1.62 -19.71 11.16
#